data_AF-A0A968WSD6-F1
#
_entry.id   AF-A0A968WSD6-F1
#
_cell.length_a   1.000
_cell.length_b   1.000
_cell.length_c   1.000
_cell.angle_alpha   90.00
_cell.angle_beta   90.00
_cell.angle_gamma   90.00
#
_symmetry.space_group_name_H-M   'P 1'
#
loop_
_entity.id
_entity.type
_entity.pdbx_description
1 polymer ?
#
loop_
_entity_poly.entity_id
_entity_poly.type
_entity_poly.pdbx_seq_one_letter_code
_entity_poly.pdbx_strand_id
1 'polypeptide(L)'
;MSKRKPLVIVTRKLPAQVETRMMELFHTRLNAGDAPMSRAELTEAVKTAEVLVPTVTDRIDKAILMQAGEQLKLIANFGTGVDNIDVETALSRGITVTNTPGVLTEDTAD
;
A
#
# COMPACT_ATOMS: atom_id res chain seq x y z
N MET A 1 -15.30 -23.65 0.54
CA MET A 1 -15.08 -22.47 1.42
C MET A 1 -14.95 -21.25 0.52
N SER A 2 -15.89 -20.31 0.54
CA SER A 2 -15.66 -19.01 -0.12
C SER A 2 -14.48 -18.33 0.57
N LYS A 3 -13.36 -18.14 -0.12
CA LYS A 3 -12.25 -17.35 0.41
C LYS A 3 -12.77 -15.94 0.72
N ARG A 4 -12.64 -15.49 1.96
CA ARG A 4 -12.92 -14.10 2.34
C ARG A 4 -12.05 -13.17 1.50
N LYS A 5 -12.61 -12.04 1.05
CA LYS A 5 -11.84 -11.02 0.34
C LYS A 5 -10.74 -10.47 1.26
N PRO A 6 -9.47 -10.37 0.79
CA PRO A 6 -8.39 -9.83 1.61
C PRO A 6 -8.67 -8.36 1.96
N LEU A 7 -8.23 -7.95 3.15
CA LEU A 7 -8.25 -6.54 3.56
C LEU A 7 -7.14 -5.76 2.85
N VAL A 8 -7.54 -4.82 2.00
CA VAL A 8 -6.65 -3.88 1.30
C VAL A 8 -6.79 -2.50 1.93
N ILE A 9 -5.70 -1.89 2.37
CA ILE A 9 -5.69 -0.52 2.89
C ILE A 9 -4.94 0.38 1.92
N VAL A 10 -5.61 1.43 1.45
CA VAL A 10 -5.07 2.43 0.53
C VAL A 10 -4.76 3.71 1.31
N THR A 11 -3.50 4.16 1.28
CA THR A 11 -3.02 5.23 2.15
C THR A 11 -3.36 6.64 1.66
N ARG A 12 -3.61 6.79 0.35
CA ARG A 12 -3.97 8.05 -0.32
C ARG A 12 -5.06 7.80 -1.34
N LYS A 13 -5.68 8.86 -1.84
CA LYS A 13 -6.66 8.75 -2.91
C LYS A 13 -5.98 8.32 -4.21
N LEU A 14 -6.57 7.33 -4.87
CA LEU A 14 -6.14 6.85 -6.19
C LEU A 14 -7.13 7.30 -7.27
N PRO A 15 -6.81 7.16 -8.57
CA PRO A 15 -7.78 7.39 -9.62
C PRO A 15 -9.08 6.59 -9.37
N ALA A 16 -10.25 7.23 -9.55
CA ALA A 16 -11.53 6.65 -9.13
C ALA A 16 -11.82 5.25 -9.70
N GLN A 17 -11.36 4.99 -10.92
CA GLN A 17 -11.49 3.67 -11.56
C GLN A 17 -10.70 2.59 -10.81
N VAL A 18 -9.51 2.93 -10.28
CA VAL A 18 -8.67 2.03 -9.49
C VAL A 18 -9.35 1.74 -8.15
N GLU A 19 -9.83 2.77 -7.44
CA GLU A 19 -10.54 2.59 -6.16
C GLU A 19 -11.80 1.74 -6.33
N THR A 20 -12.59 2.03 -7.37
CA THR A 20 -13.80 1.26 -7.71
C THR A 20 -13.45 -0.21 -7.93
N ARG A 21 -12.44 -0.47 -8.77
CA ARG A 21 -12.02 -1.84 -9.05
C ARG A 21 -11.50 -2.57 -7.81
N MET A 22 -10.77 -1.88 -6.94
CA MET A 22 -10.31 -2.45 -5.67
C MET A 22 -11.50 -2.80 -4.77
N MET A 23 -12.50 -1.93 -4.63
CA MET A 23 -13.70 -2.21 -3.81
C MET A 23 -14.55 -3.37 -4.35
N GLU A 24 -14.60 -3.55 -5.67
CA GLU A 24 -15.27 -4.70 -6.29
C GLU A 24 -14.56 -6.02 -5.97
N LEU A 25 -13.23 -6.03 -6.04
CA LEU A 25 -12.42 -7.25 -5.93
C LEU A 25 -12.08 -7.61 -4.48
N PHE A 26 -11.92 -6.63 -3.61
CA PHE A 26 -11.33 -6.80 -2.27
C PHE A 26 -12.18 -6.15 -1.16
N HIS A 27 -11.82 -6.42 0.09
CA HIS A 27 -12.35 -5.66 1.22
C HIS A 27 -11.46 -4.43 1.41
N THR A 28 -11.82 -3.33 0.76
CA THR A 28 -10.95 -2.15 0.65
C THR A 28 -11.30 -1.09 1.67
N ARG A 29 -10.29 -0.54 2.36
CA ARG A 29 -10.39 0.67 3.17
C ARG A 29 -9.66 1.80 2.45
N LEU A 30 -10.42 2.80 2.03
CA LEU A 30 -9.92 3.98 1.34
C LEU A 30 -9.62 5.10 2.33
N ASN A 31 -8.60 5.89 2.04
CA ASN A 31 -8.40 7.19 2.67
C ASN A 31 -9.21 8.28 1.95
N ALA A 32 -10.50 8.35 2.27
CA ALA A 32 -11.44 9.25 1.59
C ALA A 32 -11.08 10.76 1.72
N GLY A 33 -10.37 11.13 2.79
CA GLY A 33 -9.93 12.52 3.02
C GLY A 33 -8.65 12.90 2.28
N ASP A 34 -7.96 11.93 1.67
CA ASP A 34 -6.66 12.10 1.01
C ASP A 34 -5.59 12.82 1.86
N ALA A 35 -5.74 12.82 3.18
CA ALA A 35 -4.74 13.37 4.08
C ALA A 35 -3.58 12.38 4.22
N PRO A 36 -2.31 12.81 4.20
CA PRO A 36 -1.19 11.91 4.49
C PRO A 36 -1.42 11.17 5.81
N MET A 37 -1.32 9.84 5.80
CA MET A 37 -1.42 9.06 7.02
C MET A 37 -0.26 9.42 7.96
N SER A 38 -0.58 9.68 9.21
CA SER A 38 0.42 9.81 10.26
C SER A 38 1.17 8.48 10.47
N ARG A 39 2.33 8.56 11.14
CA ARG A 39 3.10 7.36 11.52
C ARG A 39 2.25 6.36 12.32
N ALA A 40 1.36 6.85 13.18
CA ALA A 40 0.47 6.01 13.98
C ALA A 40 -0.55 5.29 13.08
N GLU A 41 -1.15 6.00 12.12
CA GLU A 41 -2.11 5.41 11.18
C GLU A 41 -1.44 4.38 10.25
N LEU A 42 -0.23 4.66 9.76
CA LEU A 42 0.57 3.70 8.98
C LEU A 42 0.90 2.45 9.80
N THR A 43 1.20 2.62 11.09
CA THR A 43 1.44 1.52 12.02
C THR A 43 0.19 0.65 12.20
N GLU A 44 -0.98 1.26 12.41
CA GLU A 44 -2.24 0.52 12.53
C GLU A 44 -2.65 -0.13 11.20
N ALA A 45 -2.32 0.49 10.07
CA ALA A 45 -2.53 -0.09 8.75
C ALA A 45 -1.72 -1.38 8.56
N VAL A 46 -0.41 -1.36 8.84
CA VAL A 46 0.43 -2.58 8.69
C VAL A 46 0.10 -3.67 9.71
N LYS A 47 -0.44 -3.32 10.88
CA LYS A 47 -0.93 -4.29 11.87
C LYS A 47 -2.17 -5.04 11.41
N THR A 48 -2.99 -4.44 10.55
CA THR A 48 -4.33 -4.97 10.23
C THR A 48 -4.48 -5.42 8.77
N ALA A 49 -3.83 -4.75 7.81
CA ALA A 49 -3.93 -5.05 6.39
C ALA A 49 -3.38 -6.43 6.01
N GLU A 50 -3.99 -7.05 5.01
CA GLU A 50 -3.40 -8.18 4.28
C GLU A 50 -2.57 -7.66 3.09
N VAL A 51 -3.02 -6.54 2.50
CA VAL A 51 -2.31 -5.78 1.46
C VAL A 51 -2.32 -4.30 1.83
N LEU A 52 -1.14 -3.67 1.84
CA LEU A 52 -1.00 -2.22 1.94
C LEU A 52 -0.75 -1.63 0.54
N VAL A 53 -1.43 -0.55 0.20
CA VAL A 53 -1.22 0.21 -1.04
C VAL A 53 -0.75 1.62 -0.67
N PRO A 54 0.56 1.81 -0.39
CA PRO A 54 1.13 3.11 -0.13
C PRO A 54 1.37 3.91 -1.41
N THR A 55 1.68 5.19 -1.27
CA THR A 55 2.24 6.05 -2.31
C THR A 55 3.66 6.47 -1.95
N VAL A 56 4.37 7.11 -2.88
CA VAL A 56 5.72 7.65 -2.66
C VAL A 56 5.83 8.64 -1.49
N THR A 57 4.73 9.19 -1.00
CA THR A 57 4.71 10.11 0.14
C THR A 57 4.69 9.41 1.50
N ASP A 58 4.39 8.11 1.54
CA ASP A 58 4.32 7.33 2.76
C ASP A 58 5.70 6.77 3.12
N ARG A 59 6.23 7.10 4.31
CA ARG A 59 7.48 6.52 4.78
C ARG A 59 7.22 5.23 5.56
N ILE A 60 7.50 4.09 4.95
CA ILE A 60 7.32 2.75 5.52
C ILE A 60 8.69 2.20 5.94
N ASP A 61 9.21 2.72 7.05
CA ASP A 61 10.52 2.33 7.59
C ASP A 61 10.48 1.03 8.41
N LYS A 62 11.67 0.53 8.76
CA LYS A 62 11.85 -0.65 9.62
C LYS A 62 10.98 -0.63 10.87
N ALA A 63 10.86 0.50 11.56
CA ALA A 63 10.13 0.57 12.82
C ALA A 63 8.59 0.48 12.64
N ILE A 64 8.07 0.86 11.48
CA ILE A 64 6.69 0.55 11.09
C ILE A 64 6.57 -0.93 10.72
N LEU A 65 7.44 -1.45 9.86
CA LEU A 65 7.36 -2.83 9.38
C LEU A 65 7.54 -3.88 10.48
N MET A 66 8.33 -3.59 11.51
CA MET A 66 8.47 -4.47 12.67
C MET A 66 7.17 -4.66 13.46
N GLN A 67 6.21 -3.74 13.31
CA GLN A 67 4.87 -3.83 13.89
C GLN A 67 3.85 -4.48 12.96
N ALA A 68 4.24 -4.90 11.75
CA ALA A 68 3.31 -5.51 10.80
C ALA A 68 2.71 -6.81 11.35
N GLY A 69 1.39 -6.98 11.17
CA GLY A 69 0.71 -8.22 11.52
C GLY A 69 1.14 -9.37 10.60
N GLU A 70 1.03 -10.61 11.07
CA GLU A 70 1.43 -11.80 10.30
C GLU A 70 0.64 -11.98 9.00
N GLN A 71 -0.54 -11.35 8.90
CA GLN A 71 -1.41 -11.38 7.74
C GLN A 71 -0.98 -10.42 6.62
N LEU A 72 -0.12 -9.43 6.90
CA LEU A 72 0.40 -8.55 5.86
C LEU A 72 1.33 -9.35 4.95
N LYS A 73 0.93 -9.56 3.69
CA LYS A 73 1.71 -10.34 2.72
C LYS A 73 2.24 -9.52 1.56
N LEU A 74 1.64 -8.35 1.29
CA LEU A 74 1.98 -7.54 0.13
C LEU A 74 1.93 -6.04 0.46
N ILE A 75 2.95 -5.33 0.02
CA ILE A 75 2.97 -3.87 -0.11
C ILE A 75 3.02 -3.56 -1.61
N ALA A 76 1.91 -3.09 -2.17
CA ALA A 76 1.80 -2.72 -3.58
C ALA A 76 1.94 -1.19 -3.71
N ASN A 77 3.17 -0.72 -3.84
CA ASN A 77 3.47 0.71 -3.90
C ASN A 77 2.92 1.33 -5.18
N PHE A 78 2.07 2.35 -5.02
CA PHE A 78 1.61 3.19 -6.10
C PHE A 78 2.66 4.27 -6.38
N GLY A 79 3.66 3.90 -7.16
CA GLY A 79 4.84 4.71 -7.46
C GLY A 79 5.84 3.93 -8.31
N THR A 80 6.72 4.65 -9.00
CA THR A 80 7.76 4.03 -9.83
C THR A 80 8.94 3.49 -9.03
N GLY A 81 9.29 4.15 -7.92
CA GLY A 81 10.35 3.72 -7.00
C GLY A 81 9.82 2.98 -5.77
N VAL A 82 10.72 2.58 -4.88
CA VAL A 82 10.42 2.00 -3.56
C VAL A 82 11.28 2.61 -2.45
N ASP A 83 11.91 3.76 -2.70
CA ASP A 83 12.84 4.43 -1.76
C ASP A 83 12.18 4.79 -0.42
N ASN A 84 10.85 4.92 -0.43
CA ASN A 84 10.04 5.20 0.74
C ASN A 84 9.75 3.96 1.60
N ILE A 85 10.19 2.76 1.18
CA ILE A 85 9.92 1.48 1.82
C ILE A 85 11.24 0.79 2.19
N ASP A 86 11.37 0.33 3.43
CA ASP A 86 12.47 -0.54 3.85
C ASP A 86 12.24 -1.97 3.34
N VAL A 87 12.61 -2.20 2.08
CA VAL A 87 12.39 -3.46 1.35
C VAL A 87 13.08 -4.64 2.03
N GLU A 88 14.27 -4.44 2.60
CA GLU A 88 15.00 -5.50 3.30
C GLU A 88 14.19 -6.00 4.51
N THR A 89 13.67 -5.08 5.32
CA THR A 89 12.83 -5.44 6.46
C THR A 89 11.55 -6.13 6.00
N ALA A 90 10.88 -5.63 4.96
CA ALA A 90 9.67 -6.24 4.41
C ALA A 90 9.92 -7.70 3.98
N LEU A 91 10.98 -7.94 3.20
CA LEU A 91 11.35 -9.28 2.73
C LEU A 91 11.72 -10.22 3.89
N SER A 92 12.46 -9.74 4.88
CA SER A 92 12.80 -10.53 6.08
C SER A 92 11.57 -11.01 6.87
N ARG A 93 10.45 -10.28 6.76
CA ARG A 93 9.15 -10.63 7.35
C ARG A 93 8.24 -11.44 6.42
N GLY A 94 8.72 -11.80 5.23
CA GLY A 94 7.93 -12.50 4.21
C GLY A 94 6.87 -11.62 3.54
N ILE A 95 7.06 -10.30 3.55
CA ILE A 95 6.19 -9.33 2.88
C ILE A 95 6.77 -9.05 1.50
N THR A 96 6.01 -9.31 0.45
CA THR A 96 6.39 -8.95 -0.91
C THR A 96 6.20 -7.45 -1.13
N VAL A 97 7.12 -6.81 -1.83
CA VAL A 97 6.99 -5.40 -2.25
C VAL A 97 6.90 -5.35 -3.77
N THR A 98 5.89 -4.68 -4.30
CA THR A 98 5.75 -4.38 -5.74
C THR A 98 5.62 -2.88 -5.95
N ASN A 99 5.91 -2.43 -7.16
CA ASN A 99 5.78 -1.04 -7.60
C ASN A 99 5.16 -1.00 -9.01
N THR A 100 4.89 0.20 -9.53
CA THR A 100 4.40 0.42 -10.89
C THR A 100 5.47 1.12 -11.73
N PRO A 101 6.52 0.41 -12.18
CA PRO A 101 7.55 1.00 -13.03
C PRO A 101 6.96 1.34 -14.41
N GLY A 102 7.50 2.39 -15.06
CA GLY A 102 7.19 2.71 -16.46
C GLY A 102 5.88 3.47 -16.74
N VAL A 103 5.14 3.90 -15.71
CA VAL A 103 3.84 4.58 -15.86
C VAL A 103 3.92 6.12 -15.94
N LEU A 104 5.13 6.69 -15.98
CA LEU A 104 5.36 8.15 -16.06
C LEU A 104 5.95 8.61 -17.40
N THR A 105 5.90 7.77 -18.44
CA THR A 105 6.60 8.05 -19.72
C THR A 105 5.77 8.80 -20.76
N GLU A 106 4.52 9.18 -20.48
CA GLU A 106 3.64 9.92 -21.41
C GLU A 106 2.79 11.01 -20.72
N ASP A 107 3.40 11.90 -19.94
CA ASP A 107 2.72 13.16 -19.52
C ASP A 107 3.70 14.36 -19.47
N THR A 108 4.65 14.38 -20.40
CA THR A 108 5.42 15.59 -20.75
C THR A 108 5.57 15.70 -22.27
N ALA A 109 4.49 16.09 -22.96
CA ALA A 109 4.54 16.71 -24.30
C ALA A 109 3.16 17.23 -24.72
N ASP A 110 2.80 18.46 -24.35
CA ASP A 110 2.54 19.62 -25.25
C ASP A 110 2.00 20.82 -24.46
#